data_AF-A0A931XVV7-F1
#
_entry.id   AF-A0A931XVV7-F1
#
_cell.length_a   1.000
_cell.length_b   1.000
_cell.length_c   1.000
_cell.angle_alpha   90.00
_cell.angle_beta   90.00
_cell.angle_gamma   90.00
#
_symmetry.space_group_name_H-M   'P 1'
#
loop_
_entity.id
_entity.type
_entity.pdbx_description
1 polymer ?
#
loop_
_entity_poly.entity_id
_entity_poly.type
_entity_poly.pdbx_seq_one_letter_code
_entity_poly.pdbx_strand_id
1 'polypeptide(L)' 'MKSHTNLWPRITSFENLYEAFRRARKGKRARPDVAAFEFDLERHLLSLQRELIEETYRPEGYRH' A
#
# COMPACT_ATOMS: atom_id res chain seq x y z
N MET A 1 21.88 20.73 -3.84
CA MET A 1 20.73 20.08 -3.18
C MET A 1 19.94 19.30 -4.23
N LYS A 2 19.68 18.01 -4.04
CA LYS A 2 18.93 17.20 -5.00
C LYS A 2 17.44 17.31 -4.68
N SER A 3 16.67 17.93 -5.57
CA SER A 3 15.21 18.00 -5.44
C SER A 3 14.61 16.64 -5.79
N HIS A 4 13.88 16.02 -4.87
CA HIS A 4 13.09 14.82 -5.15
C HIS A 4 11.75 15.20 -5.80
N THR A 5 11.80 15.94 -6.90
CA THR A 5 10.61 16.50 -7.57
C THR A 5 9.68 15.43 -8.15
N ASN A 6 10.12 14.17 -8.20
CA ASN A 6 9.34 13.05 -8.75
C ASN A 6 9.19 11.87 -7.79
N LEU A 7 9.19 12.13 -6.48
CA LEU A 7 9.07 11.07 -5.48
C LEU A 7 7.64 10.54 -5.37
N TRP A 8 6.64 11.43 -5.42
CA TRP A 8 5.25 11.06 -5.19
C TRP A 8 4.73 10.01 -6.19
N PRO A 9 4.91 10.17 -7.52
CA PRO A 9 4.50 9.15 -8.49
C PRO A 9 5.23 7.81 -8.30
N ARG A 10 6.44 7.82 -7.74
CA ARG A 10 7.20 6.60 -7.44
C ARG A 10 6.69 5.91 -6.18
N ILE A 11 6.24 6.68 -5.18
CA ILE A 11 5.64 6.15 -3.94
C ILE A 11 4.28 5.53 -4.24
N THR A 12 3.46 6.21 -5.04
CA THR A 12 2.09 5.79 -5.38
C THR A 12 2.02 4.83 -6.58
N SER A 13 3.16 4.51 -7.21
CA SER A 13 3.19 3.50 -8.27
C SER A 13 2.72 2.14 -7.75
N PHE A 14 1.92 1.46 -8.55
CA PHE A 14 1.39 0.13 -8.24
C PHE A 14 2.51 -0.86 -7.87
N GLU A 15 3.63 -0.82 -8.60
CA GLU A 15 4.80 -1.66 -8.33
C GLU A 15 5.37 -1.43 -6.93
N ASN A 16 5.46 -0.16 -6.51
CA ASN A 16 5.97 0.20 -5.19
C ASN A 16 5.00 -0.23 -4.08
N LEU A 17 3.69 -0.06 -4.30
CA LEU A 17 2.66 -0.51 -3.36
C LEU A 17 2.62 -2.04 -3.23
N TYR A 18 2.80 -2.76 -4.33
CA TYR A 18 2.90 -4.22 -4.33
C TYR A 18 4.14 -4.71 -3.59
N GLU A 19 5.31 -4.11 -3.84
CA GLU A 19 6.53 -4.43 -3.09
C GLU A 19 6.40 -4.10 -1.59
N ALA A 20 5.75 -2.98 -1.25
CA ALA A 20 5.44 -2.63 0.14
C ALA A 20 4.55 -3.70 0.80
N PHE A 21 3.51 -4.17 0.12
CA PHE A 21 2.68 -5.26 0.61
C PHE A 21 3.48 -6.56 0.79
N ARG A 22 4.33 -6.94 -0.17
CA ARG A 22 5.18 -8.13 -0.07
C ARG A 22 6.12 -8.08 1.13
N ARG A 23 6.63 -6.89 1.47
CA ARG A 23 7.45 -6.68 2.68
C ARG A 23 6.59 -6.75 3.94
N ALA A 24 5.41 -6.13 3.95
CA ALA A 24 4.50 -6.10 5.10
C ALA A 24 3.93 -7.48 5.47
N ARG A 25 3.61 -8.32 4.48
CA ARG A 25 3.07 -9.68 4.68
C ARG A 25 4.11 -10.69 5.16
N LYS A 26 5.41 -10.40 5.01
CA LYS A 26 6.49 -11.35 5.32
C LYS A 26 6.40 -11.79 6.79
N GLY A 27 6.25 -13.09 7.02
CA GLY A 27 6.07 -13.66 8.36
C GLY A 27 4.66 -13.53 8.97
N LYS A 28 3.72 -12.84 8.30
CA LYS A 28 2.34 -12.63 8.76
C LYS A 28 1.28 -13.25 7.84
N ARG A 29 1.69 -13.93 6.76
CA ARG A 29 0.80 -14.53 5.75
C ARG A 29 -0.26 -15.47 6.35
N ALA A 30 0.05 -16.17 7.44
CA ALA A 30 -0.88 -17.08 8.09
C ALA A 30 -1.98 -16.39 8.91
N ARG A 31 -1.91 -15.06 9.12
CA ARG A 31 -2.96 -14.32 9.82
C ARG A 31 -4.17 -14.17 8.90
N PRO A 32 -5.40 -14.46 9.38
CA PRO A 32 -6.60 -14.43 8.56
C PRO A 32 -6.82 -13.06 7.90
N ASP A 33 -6.53 -11.96 8.60
CA ASP A 33 -6.66 -10.60 8.04
C ASP A 33 -5.73 -10.37 6.84
N VAL A 34 -4.51 -10.90 6.91
CA VAL A 34 -3.53 -10.77 5.81
C VAL A 34 -3.93 -11.65 4.63
N ALA A 35 -4.43 -12.86 4.89
CA ALA A 35 -4.92 -13.76 3.85
C ALA A 35 -6.17 -13.21 3.14
N ALA A 36 -7.11 -12.62 3.88
CA ALA A 36 -8.28 -11.95 3.32
C ALA A 36 -7.89 -10.74 2.47
N PHE A 37 -6.94 -9.93 2.94
CA PHE A 37 -6.40 -8.82 2.14
C PHE A 37 -5.71 -9.31 0.85
N GLU A 38 -4.96 -10.41 0.93
CA GLU A 38 -4.26 -11.02 -0.21
C GLU A 38 -5.19 -11.60 -1.27
N PHE A 39 -6.37 -12.09 -0.87
CA PHE A 39 -7.35 -12.64 -1.80
C PHE A 39 -7.85 -11.59 -2.81
N ASP A 40 -8.07 -10.35 -2.36
CA ASP A 40 -8.46 -9.19 -3.18
C ASP A 40 -7.31 -8.19 -3.37
N LEU A 41 -6.06 -8.67 -3.42
CA LEU A 41 -4.85 -7.82 -3.37
C LEU A 41 -4.86 -6.71 -4.42
N GLU A 42 -5.12 -7.05 -5.68
CA GLU A 42 -5.10 -6.08 -6.78
C GLU A 42 -6.11 -4.94 -6.53
N ARG A 43 -7.34 -5.30 -6.11
CA ARG A 43 -8.40 -4.33 -5.80
C ARG A 43 -7.97 -3.40 -4.66
N HIS A 44 -7.43 -3.96 -3.58
CA HIS A 44 -6.96 -3.17 -2.44
C HIS A 44 -5.83 -2.20 -2.84
N LEU A 45 -4.85 -2.67 -3.62
CA LEU A 45 -3.73 -1.84 -4.07
C LEU A 45 -4.17 -0.76 -5.06
N LEU A 46 -5.11 -1.05 -5.97
CA LEU A 46 -5.66 -0.06 -6.90
C LEU A 46 -6.55 0.98 -6.20
N SER A 47 -7.28 0.59 -5.15
CA SER A 47 -7.99 1.56 -4.28
C SER A 47 -6.99 2.47 -3.60
N LEU A 48 -6.02 1.89 -2.88
CA LEU A 48 -5.00 2.64 -2.17
C LEU A 48 -4.22 3.58 -3.11
N GLN A 49 -3.85 3.11 -4.29
CA GLN A 49 -3.20 3.95 -5.30
C GLN A 49 -4.05 5.17 -5.65
N ARG A 50 -5.34 4.98 -5.94
CA ARG A 50 -6.25 6.09 -6.27
C ARG A 50 -6.38 7.05 -5.09
N GLU A 51 -6.59 6.54 -3.89
CA GLU A 51 -6.72 7.36 -2.69
C GLU A 51 -5.44 8.16 -2.37
N LEU A 52 -4.26 7.60 -2.66
CA LEU A 52 -3.00 8.32 -2.53
C LEU A 52 -2.81 9.36 -3.64
N ILE A 53 -3.16 9.03 -4.89
CA ILE A 53 -3.06 9.98 -6.02
C ILE A 53 -4.02 11.15 -5.84
N GLU A 54 -5.24 10.90 -5.38
CA GLU A 54 -6.26 11.92 -5.10
C GLU A 54 -6.08 12.58 -3.73
N GLU A 55 -5.05 12.20 -2.96
CA GLU A 55 -4.75 12.74 -1.63
C GLU A 55 -5.93 12.61 -0.63
N THR A 56 -6.79 11.61 -0.83
CA THR A 56 -7.96 11.31 0.01
C THR A 56 -7.70 10.22 1.03
N TYR A 57 -6.58 9.50 0.93
CA TYR A 57 -6.20 8.43 1.84
C TYR A 57 -6.13 8.92 3.29
N ARG A 58 -6.88 8.24 4.18
CA ARG A 58 -6.89 8.50 5.62
C ARG A 58 -6.60 7.21 6.36
N PRO A 59 -5.42 7.08 7.00
CA PRO A 59 -5.13 5.90 7.80
C PRO A 59 -6.07 5.84 9.01
N GLU A 60 -6.61 4.65 9.27
CA GLU A 60 -7.36 4.38 10.49
C GLU A 60 -6.44 4.37 11.73
N GLY A 61 -7.01 4.64 12.90
CA GLY A 61 -6.27 4.64 14.16
C GLY A 61 -5.56 3.31 14.43
N TYR A 62 -4.40 3.37 15.08
CA TYR A 62 -3.62 2.16 15.38
C TYR A 62 -4.39 1.26 16.34
N ARG A 63 -4.65 0.02 15.94
CA ARG A 63 -5.33 -0.98 16.76
C ARG A 63 -4.27 -1.97 17.27
N HIS A 64 -4.04 -1.93 18.59
CA HIS A 64 -3.10 -2.81 19.32
C HIS A 64 -3.68 -4.21 19.51
#